data_AF-A0A836W5D3-F1
#
_entry.id   AF-A0A836W5D3-F1
#
_cell.length_a   1.000
_cell.length_b   1.000
_cell.length_c   1.000
_cell.angle_alpha   90.00
_cell.angle_beta   90.00
_cell.angle_gamma   90.00
#
_symmetry.space_group_name_H-M   'P 1'
#
loop_
_entity.id
_entity.type
_entity.pdbx_description
1 polymer ?
#
loop_
_entity_poly.entity_id
_entity_poly.type
_entity_poly.pdbx_seq_one_letter_code
_entity_poly.pdbx_strand_id
1 'polypeptide(L)'
;KRDELYEIRWRDTGFTSETTFNREERLPALTKIEQQYPDVANYISYLEDEIEKINLRLISDDESLAKKPTHQVNLSAGGLRFMSDTEFSQGSSIELTLRLFPSQTIVFVYAQVVRCEAADTGENENWAIATEFTHVHEVDEEALIKHIHKWQLIL
;
A
#
# COMPACT_ATOMS: atom_id res chain seq x y z
N LYS A 1 14.74 -10.47 16.07
CA LYS A 1 13.41 -11.04 16.41
C LYS A 1 12.23 -10.18 15.95
N ARG A 2 11.99 -8.94 16.44
CA ARG A 2 10.90 -8.09 15.89
C ARG A 2 11.17 -7.71 14.42
N ASP A 3 12.41 -7.33 14.13
CA ASP A 3 12.82 -6.95 12.77
C ASP A 3 12.79 -8.15 11.81
N GLU A 4 13.26 -9.33 12.22
CA GLU A 4 13.19 -10.54 11.39
C GLU A 4 11.74 -10.97 11.08
N LEU A 5 10.81 -10.80 12.02
CA LEU A 5 9.39 -11.09 11.79
C LEU A 5 8.75 -10.03 10.88
N TYR A 6 9.15 -8.77 11.02
CA TYR A 6 8.75 -7.70 10.11
C TYR A 6 9.18 -8.01 8.67
N GLU A 7 10.45 -8.38 8.47
CA GLU A 7 10.99 -8.72 7.15
C GLU A 7 10.28 -9.91 6.50
N ILE A 8 9.93 -10.94 7.29
CA ILE A 8 9.14 -12.08 6.79
C ILE A 8 7.75 -11.62 6.34
N ARG A 9 7.05 -10.84 7.20
CA ARG A 9 5.72 -10.32 6.89
C ARG A 9 5.71 -9.36 5.71
N TRP A 10 6.71 -8.50 5.61
CA TRP A 10 6.88 -7.57 4.49
C TRP A 10 7.17 -8.34 3.20
N ARG A 11 7.95 -9.43 3.22
CA ARG A 11 8.13 -10.28 2.04
C ARG A 11 6.84 -10.94 1.56
N ASP A 12 5.99 -11.36 2.49
CA ASP A 12 4.71 -12.00 2.16
C ASP A 12 3.69 -11.01 1.58
N THR A 13 3.77 -9.72 1.93
CA THR A 13 2.71 -8.72 1.64
C THR A 13 3.15 -7.53 0.80
N GLY A 14 4.37 -7.03 0.98
CA GLY A 14 4.96 -5.84 0.37
C GLY A 14 5.64 -6.05 -0.98
N PHE A 15 5.66 -7.27 -1.53
CA PHE A 15 6.32 -7.60 -2.80
C PHE A 15 5.94 -6.65 -3.98
N THR A 16 4.76 -6.04 -3.95
CA THR A 16 4.27 -5.13 -5.01
C THR A 16 4.92 -3.74 -5.02
N SER A 17 5.42 -3.24 -3.89
CA SER A 17 6.08 -1.92 -3.85
C SER A 17 7.47 -2.00 -4.51
N GLU A 18 8.20 -3.09 -4.26
CA GLU A 18 9.49 -3.39 -4.87
C GLU A 18 9.39 -3.53 -6.40
N THR A 19 8.36 -4.22 -6.93
CA THR A 19 8.17 -4.32 -8.38
C THR A 19 7.82 -2.98 -9.02
N THR A 20 7.00 -2.16 -8.35
CA THR A 20 6.64 -0.82 -8.82
C THR A 20 7.87 0.10 -8.88
N PHE A 21 8.69 0.08 -7.82
CA PHE A 21 9.93 0.85 -7.74
C PHE A 21 10.93 0.44 -8.83
N ASN A 22 11.17 -0.87 -9.00
CA ASN A 22 12.07 -1.40 -10.03
C ASN A 22 11.64 -1.03 -11.45
N ARG A 23 10.33 -0.85 -11.70
CA ARG A 23 9.82 -0.44 -13.00
C ARG A 23 10.20 1.01 -13.33
N GLU A 24 10.09 1.92 -12.36
CA GLU A 24 10.42 3.33 -12.55
C GLU A 24 11.89 3.54 -12.94
N GLU A 25 12.81 2.80 -12.32
CA GLU A 25 14.24 2.83 -12.67
C GLU A 25 14.52 2.37 -14.11
N ARG A 26 13.68 1.48 -14.65
CA ARG A 26 13.87 0.90 -15.99
C ARG A 26 13.16 1.66 -17.10
N LEU A 27 12.32 2.63 -16.78
CA LEU A 27 11.61 3.45 -17.77
C LEU A 27 12.53 4.06 -18.84
N PRO A 28 13.71 4.64 -18.52
CA PRO A 28 14.58 5.21 -19.56
C PRO A 28 15.10 4.17 -20.56
N ALA A 29 15.30 2.92 -20.13
CA ALA A 29 15.71 1.84 -21.01
C ALA A 29 14.55 1.42 -21.93
N LEU A 30 13.33 1.31 -21.39
CA LEU A 30 12.14 1.00 -22.19
C LEU A 30 11.88 2.09 -23.25
N THR A 31 12.00 3.37 -22.90
CA THR A 31 11.85 4.48 -23.86
C THR A 31 12.88 4.41 -24.99
N LYS A 32 14.13 4.00 -24.70
CA LYS A 32 15.14 3.79 -25.76
C LYS A 32 14.76 2.63 -26.69
N ILE A 33 14.21 1.55 -26.14
CA ILE A 33 13.74 0.41 -26.94
C ILE A 33 12.55 0.83 -27.81
N GLU A 34 11.59 1.57 -27.26
CA GLU A 34 10.43 2.06 -28.01
C GLU A 34 10.81 2.93 -29.21
N GLN A 35 11.83 3.79 -29.05
CA GLN A 35 12.34 4.63 -30.12
C GLN A 35 13.03 3.83 -31.26
N GLN A 36 13.69 2.73 -30.93
CA GLN A 36 14.46 1.94 -31.90
C GLN A 36 13.68 0.74 -32.48
N TYR A 37 12.81 0.15 -31.67
CA TYR A 37 12.13 -1.12 -31.92
C TYR A 37 10.72 -1.10 -31.32
N PRO A 38 9.75 -0.40 -31.95
CA PRO A 38 8.41 -0.22 -31.40
C PRO A 38 7.66 -1.55 -31.20
N ASP A 39 7.81 -2.51 -32.12
CA ASP A 39 7.16 -3.82 -31.99
C ASP A 39 7.68 -4.62 -30.79
N VAL A 40 8.97 -4.47 -30.47
CA VAL A 40 9.59 -5.13 -29.30
C VAL A 40 9.08 -4.48 -28.01
N ALA A 41 9.02 -3.14 -27.97
CA ALA A 41 8.48 -2.41 -26.81
C ALA A 41 7.00 -2.76 -26.54
N ASN A 42 6.20 -2.89 -27.61
CA ASN A 42 4.80 -3.31 -27.51
C ASN A 42 4.67 -4.73 -26.92
N TYR A 43 5.49 -5.68 -27.38
CA TYR A 43 5.45 -7.04 -26.85
C TYR A 43 5.94 -7.10 -25.39
N ILE A 44 6.99 -6.36 -25.03
CA ILE A 44 7.45 -6.24 -23.64
C ILE A 44 6.33 -5.69 -22.75
N SER A 45 5.64 -4.63 -23.19
CA SER A 45 4.52 -4.04 -22.45
C SER A 45 3.36 -5.01 -22.29
N TYR A 46 3.07 -5.82 -23.31
CA TYR A 46 2.09 -6.91 -23.21
C TYR A 46 2.50 -7.97 -22.18
N LEU A 47 3.78 -8.36 -22.15
CA LEU A 47 4.28 -9.30 -21.14
C LEU A 47 4.21 -8.71 -19.73
N GLU A 48 4.53 -7.42 -19.54
CA GLU A 48 4.39 -6.74 -18.25
C GLU A 48 2.93 -6.79 -17.76
N ASP A 49 1.96 -6.54 -18.63
CA ASP A 49 0.53 -6.59 -18.31
C ASP A 49 0.06 -8.01 -17.97
N GLU A 50 0.52 -9.04 -18.69
CA GLU A 50 0.20 -10.43 -18.38
C GLU A 50 0.82 -10.88 -17.04
N ILE A 51 2.05 -10.45 -16.72
CA ILE A 51 2.68 -10.71 -15.43
C ILE A 51 1.89 -10.05 -14.30
N GLU A 52 1.48 -8.78 -14.47
CA GLU A 52 0.68 -8.08 -13.47
C GLU A 52 -0.66 -8.78 -13.23
N LYS A 53 -1.34 -9.25 -14.30
CA LYS A 53 -2.57 -10.04 -14.18
C LYS A 53 -2.36 -11.36 -13.44
N ILE A 54 -1.24 -12.05 -13.66
CA ILE A 54 -0.90 -13.27 -12.92
C ILE A 54 -0.70 -12.94 -11.43
N ASN A 55 0.03 -11.88 -11.13
CA ASN A 55 0.28 -11.43 -9.76
C ASN A 55 -1.04 -11.11 -9.02
N LEU A 56 -1.93 -10.36 -9.67
CA LEU A 56 -3.26 -10.04 -9.13
C LEU A 56 -4.16 -11.26 -8.92
N ARG A 57 -3.91 -12.37 -9.62
CA ARG A 57 -4.61 -13.65 -9.42
C ARG A 57 -4.00 -14.46 -8.28
N LEU A 58 -2.67 -14.50 -8.17
CA LEU A 58 -1.98 -15.19 -7.08
C LEU A 58 -2.27 -14.55 -5.73
N ILE A 59 -2.25 -13.21 -5.66
CA ILE A 59 -2.63 -12.47 -4.45
C ILE A 59 -4.11 -12.67 -4.10
N SER A 60 -4.95 -13.07 -5.06
CA SER A 60 -6.40 -13.19 -4.82
C SER A 60 -6.88 -14.51 -4.26
N ASP A 61 -6.04 -15.54 -4.33
CA ASP A 61 -6.28 -16.80 -3.62
C ASP A 61 -5.83 -16.70 -2.15
N ASP A 62 -5.07 -15.66 -1.79
CA ASP A 62 -4.70 -15.31 -0.41
C ASP A 62 -5.67 -14.23 0.11
N GLU A 63 -6.72 -14.65 0.82
CA GLU A 63 -7.91 -13.89 1.26
C GLU A 63 -7.65 -12.62 2.12
N SER A 64 -6.40 -12.18 2.30
CA SER A 64 -6.05 -11.21 3.35
C SER A 64 -6.44 -9.75 3.06
N LEU A 65 -6.55 -9.33 1.80
CA LEU A 65 -6.86 -7.92 1.46
C LEU A 65 -7.85 -7.76 0.31
N ALA A 66 -8.93 -7.03 0.59
CA ALA A 66 -9.94 -6.69 -0.40
C ALA A 66 -9.36 -5.95 -1.62
N LYS A 67 -9.83 -6.33 -2.81
CA LYS A 67 -9.45 -5.71 -4.10
C LYS A 67 -10.14 -4.36 -4.36
N LYS A 68 -11.08 -3.97 -3.50
CA LYS A 68 -11.83 -2.71 -3.59
C LYS A 68 -11.58 -1.88 -2.33
N PRO A 69 -11.68 -0.54 -2.41
CA PRO A 69 -11.59 0.30 -1.22
C PRO A 69 -12.58 -0.15 -0.15
N THR A 70 -12.09 -0.40 1.06
CA THR A 70 -12.92 -0.83 2.21
C THR A 70 -13.21 0.32 3.15
N HIS A 71 -12.27 1.25 3.30
CA HIS A 71 -12.37 2.39 4.21
C HIS A 71 -11.99 3.67 3.47
N GLN A 72 -12.71 4.75 3.79
CA GLN A 72 -12.18 6.09 3.56
C GLN A 72 -11.26 6.43 4.73
N VAL A 73 -10.03 6.83 4.41
CA VAL A 73 -9.00 7.08 5.41
C VAL A 73 -8.41 8.47 5.25
N ASN A 74 -7.89 9.02 6.36
CA ASN A 74 -7.03 10.19 6.32
C ASN A 74 -5.59 9.71 6.51
N LEU A 75 -4.78 9.84 5.48
CA LEU A 75 -3.41 9.34 5.40
C LEU A 75 -2.42 10.51 5.35
N SER A 76 -1.35 10.40 6.13
CA SER A 76 -0.21 11.31 6.12
C SER A 76 1.10 10.51 6.04
N ALA A 77 2.24 11.21 5.89
CA ALA A 77 3.54 10.55 5.87
C ALA A 77 3.87 9.80 7.16
N GLY A 78 3.33 10.24 8.30
CA GLY A 78 3.63 9.67 9.61
C GLY A 78 2.51 8.82 10.22
N GLY A 79 1.37 8.63 9.55
CA GLY A 79 0.26 7.96 10.20
C GLY A 79 -1.05 7.91 9.41
N LEU A 80 -2.00 7.18 9.97
CA LEU A 80 -3.30 6.87 9.36
C LEU A 80 -4.42 7.05 10.38
N ARG A 81 -5.51 7.69 9.97
CA ARG A 81 -6.79 7.66 10.67
C ARG A 81 -7.85 6.92 9.86
N PHE A 82 -8.52 5.98 10.49
CA PHE A 82 -9.58 5.15 9.90
C PHE A 82 -10.70 4.89 10.91
N MET A 83 -11.81 4.35 10.41
CA MET A 83 -12.96 3.93 11.22
C MET A 83 -12.90 2.41 11.45
N SER A 84 -13.25 1.94 12.64
CA SER A 84 -13.37 0.51 12.97
C SER A 84 -14.65 0.25 13.76
N ASP A 85 -15.15 -0.97 13.67
CA ASP A 85 -16.20 -1.54 14.52
C ASP A 85 -15.69 -1.95 15.91
N THR A 86 -14.39 -1.89 16.17
CA THR A 86 -13.76 -2.29 17.43
C THR A 86 -12.94 -1.17 18.05
N GLU A 87 -12.95 -1.10 19.39
CA GLU A 87 -12.11 -0.18 20.14
C GLU A 87 -10.66 -0.70 20.20
N PHE A 88 -9.71 0.21 20.09
CA PHE A 88 -8.29 -0.09 20.29
C PHE A 88 -7.74 0.67 21.48
N SER A 89 -6.91 0.00 22.28
CA SER A 89 -6.25 0.65 23.41
C SER A 89 -5.21 1.65 22.92
N GLN A 90 -5.26 2.87 23.45
CA GLN A 90 -4.21 3.87 23.21
C GLN A 90 -2.84 3.32 23.66
N GLY A 91 -1.82 3.53 22.84
CA GLY A 91 -0.48 3.01 23.02
C GLY A 91 -0.26 1.58 22.49
N SER A 92 -1.31 0.86 22.09
CA SER A 92 -1.16 -0.47 21.50
C SER A 92 -0.47 -0.41 20.14
N SER A 93 0.35 -1.43 19.85
CA SER A 93 0.93 -1.62 18.52
C SER A 93 0.01 -2.49 17.67
N ILE A 94 -0.19 -2.08 16.43
CA ILE A 94 -0.99 -2.78 15.45
C ILE A 94 -0.21 -2.97 14.15
N GLU A 95 -0.53 -4.04 13.43
CA GLU A 95 -0.06 -4.28 12.07
C GLU A 95 -1.12 -3.75 11.11
N LEU A 96 -0.69 -2.99 10.10
CA LEU A 96 -1.58 -2.49 9.06
C LEU A 96 -1.04 -2.90 7.69
N THR A 97 -1.93 -3.40 6.85
CA THR A 97 -1.63 -3.63 5.44
C THR A 97 -2.56 -2.78 4.59
N LEU A 98 -1.97 -1.89 3.80
CA LEU A 98 -2.68 -0.87 3.03
C LEU A 98 -2.59 -1.20 1.56
N ARG A 99 -3.71 -1.13 0.84
CA ARG A 99 -3.74 -1.14 -0.62
C ARG A 99 -4.03 0.26 -1.13
N LEU A 100 -3.06 0.87 -1.81
CA LEU A 100 -3.15 2.22 -2.34
C LEU A 100 -3.82 2.22 -3.72
N PHE A 101 -4.89 2.99 -3.89
CA PHE A 101 -5.62 3.07 -5.16
C PHE A 101 -5.33 4.40 -5.89
N PRO A 102 -5.12 4.39 -7.22
CA PRO A 102 -5.38 3.28 -8.15
C PRO A 102 -4.16 2.38 -8.45
N SER A 103 -2.97 2.63 -7.88
CA SER A 103 -1.75 1.87 -8.23
C SER A 103 -1.78 0.41 -7.78
N GLN A 104 -2.70 0.06 -6.89
CA GLN A 104 -2.83 -1.26 -6.25
C GLN A 104 -1.61 -1.68 -5.41
N THR A 105 -0.68 -0.77 -5.18
CA THR A 105 0.51 -0.96 -4.34
C THR A 105 0.09 -1.35 -2.93
N ILE A 106 0.64 -2.45 -2.45
CA ILE A 106 0.46 -2.94 -1.09
C ILE A 106 1.63 -2.43 -0.24
N VAL A 107 1.31 -1.86 0.92
CA VAL A 107 2.26 -1.32 1.88
C VAL A 107 2.00 -1.95 3.25
N PHE A 108 3.06 -2.43 3.90
CA PHE A 108 2.97 -3.03 5.23
C PHE A 108 3.67 -2.17 6.28
N VAL A 109 2.93 -1.80 7.33
CA VAL A 109 3.42 -0.90 8.38
C VAL A 109 3.10 -1.42 9.77
N TYR A 110 4.02 -1.17 10.70
CA TYR A 110 3.70 -1.20 12.12
C TYR A 110 3.33 0.19 12.60
N ALA A 111 2.21 0.30 13.29
CA ALA A 111 1.71 1.55 13.82
C ALA A 111 1.39 1.45 15.31
N GLN A 112 1.42 2.58 16.00
CA GLN A 112 0.94 2.72 17.36
C GLN A 112 -0.36 3.52 17.36
N VAL A 113 -1.35 3.06 18.13
CA VAL A 113 -2.61 3.77 18.33
C VAL A 113 -2.34 4.98 19.22
N VAL A 114 -2.43 6.18 18.66
CA VAL A 114 -2.21 7.44 19.41
C VAL A 114 -3.52 8.05 19.91
N ARG A 115 -4.65 7.69 19.29
CA ARG A 115 -5.99 8.13 19.72
C ARG A 115 -7.06 7.14 19.28
N CYS A 116 -8.03 6.87 20.14
CA CYS A 116 -9.24 6.12 19.83
C CYS A 116 -10.44 6.87 20.42
N GLU A 117 -11.41 7.24 19.59
CA GLU A 117 -12.57 8.03 19.99
C GLU A 117 -13.84 7.37 19.46
N ALA A 118 -14.89 7.28 20.27
CA ALA A 118 -16.20 6.89 19.78
C ALA A 118 -16.68 7.90 18.72
N ALA A 119 -17.15 7.38 17.59
CA ALA A 119 -17.68 8.14 16.48
C ALA A 119 -19.17 7.87 16.35
N ASP A 120 -19.96 8.94 16.42
CA ASP A 120 -21.41 8.82 16.32
C ASP A 120 -21.83 8.74 14.85
N THR A 121 -21.93 7.51 14.34
CA THR A 121 -22.32 7.23 12.94
C THR A 121 -23.75 6.67 12.82
N GLY A 122 -24.54 6.72 13.89
CA GLY A 122 -25.99 6.49 13.86
C GLY A 122 -26.49 5.03 13.78
N GLU A 123 -25.66 4.06 13.36
CA GLU A 123 -26.13 2.67 13.19
C GLU A 123 -25.35 1.61 13.99
N ASN A 124 -24.11 1.89 14.43
CA ASN A 124 -23.30 1.04 15.31
C ASN A 124 -22.28 1.89 16.08
N GLU A 125 -21.77 1.38 17.21
CA GLU A 125 -20.58 1.94 17.87
C GLU A 125 -19.39 1.78 16.93
N ASN A 126 -19.00 2.88 16.29
CA ASN A 126 -17.81 2.93 15.47
C ASN A 126 -16.75 3.76 16.20
N TRP A 127 -15.49 3.39 16.00
CA TRP A 127 -14.34 4.00 16.63
C TRP A 127 -13.49 4.68 15.57
N ALA A 128 -13.21 5.96 15.79
CA ALA A 128 -12.22 6.70 15.04
C ALA A 128 -10.84 6.43 15.64
N ILE A 129 -10.00 5.70 14.91
CA ILE A 129 -8.66 5.31 15.34
C ILE A 129 -7.66 6.16 14.60
N ALA A 130 -6.82 6.89 15.32
CA ALA A 130 -5.65 7.58 14.79
C ALA A 130 -4.38 6.86 15.22
N THR A 131 -3.48 6.66 14.26
CA THR A 131 -2.25 5.89 14.44
C THR A 131 -1.05 6.67 13.94
N GLU A 132 0.11 6.40 14.53
CA GLU A 132 1.41 6.88 14.09
C GLU A 132 2.24 5.69 13.62
N PHE A 133 2.89 5.81 12.47
CA PHE A 133 3.74 4.76 11.92
C PHE A 133 5.02 4.65 12.75
N THR A 134 5.27 3.46 13.26
CA THR A 134 6.46 3.13 14.07
C THR A 134 7.53 2.41 13.25
N HIS A 135 7.13 1.69 12.20
CA HIS A 135 8.06 1.02 11.30
C HIS A 135 7.45 0.90 9.91
N VAL A 136 8.21 1.31 8.91
CA VAL A 136 7.87 1.26 7.49
C VAL A 136 9.16 0.89 6.75
N HIS A 137 9.07 -0.03 5.79
CA HIS A 137 10.19 -0.37 4.93
C HIS A 137 10.49 0.80 3.99
N GLU A 138 11.76 1.07 3.69
CA GLU A 138 12.18 2.26 2.92
C GLU A 138 11.46 2.38 1.56
N VAL A 139 11.29 1.25 0.86
CA VAL A 139 10.56 1.19 -0.42
C VAL A 139 9.07 1.53 -0.26
N ASP A 140 8.46 1.11 0.85
CA ASP A 140 7.05 1.38 1.15
C ASP A 140 6.85 2.84 1.59
N GLU A 141 7.82 3.41 2.30
CA GLU A 141 7.82 4.82 2.70
C GLU A 141 7.84 5.73 1.46
N GLU A 142 8.71 5.45 0.50
CA GLU A 142 8.76 6.20 -0.76
C GLU A 142 7.43 6.06 -1.55
N ALA A 143 6.85 4.86 -1.60
CA ALA A 143 5.57 4.61 -2.24
C ALA A 143 4.43 5.42 -1.59
N LEU A 144 4.39 5.48 -0.24
CA LEU A 144 3.43 6.30 0.51
C LEU A 144 3.60 7.79 0.21
N ILE A 145 4.83 8.31 0.25
CA ILE A 145 5.12 9.72 -0.04
C ILE A 145 4.66 10.09 -1.45
N LYS A 146 5.03 9.29 -2.46
CA LYS A 146 4.60 9.51 -3.85
C LYS A 146 3.08 9.48 -3.99
N HIS A 147 2.41 8.56 -3.29
CA HIS A 147 0.96 8.47 -3.31
C HIS A 147 0.30 9.72 -2.72
N ILE A 148 0.73 10.15 -1.54
CA ILE A 148 0.19 11.33 -0.86
C ILE A 148 0.41 12.59 -1.70
N HIS A 149 1.61 12.79 -2.25
CA HIS A 149 1.90 13.93 -3.13
C HIS A 149 1.01 13.98 -4.37
N LYS A 150 0.71 12.83 -4.99
CA LYS A 150 -0.22 12.79 -6.14
C LYS A 150 -1.61 13.30 -5.76
N TRP A 151 -2.12 12.97 -4.57
CA TRP A 151 -3.43 13.45 -4.11
C TRP A 151 -3.43 14.93 -3.73
N GLN A 152 -2.34 15.44 -3.15
CA GLN A 152 -2.22 16.87 -2.80
C GLN A 152 -2.15 17.78 -4.03
N LEU A 153 -1.61 17.30 -5.16
CA LEU A 153 -1.54 18.06 -6.41
C LEU A 153 -2.87 18.06 -7.20
N ILE A 154 -3.83 17.21 -6.82
CA ILE A 154 -5.15 17.09 -7.47
C ILE A 154 -6.20 17.98 -6.79
N LEU A 155 -5.87 18.59 -5.65
CA LEU A 155 -6.68 19.60 -4.94
C LEU A 155 -6.19 21.02 -5.27
#